data_AF-A0A2V9NHI7-F1
#
_entry.id   AF-A0A2V9NHI7-F1
#
_cell.length_a   1.000
_cell.length_b   1.000
_cell.length_c   1.000
_cell.angle_alpha   90.00
_cell.angle_beta   90.00
_cell.angle_gamma   90.00
#
_symmetry.space_group_name_H-M   'P 1'
#
loop_
_entity.id
_entity.type
_entity.pdbx_description
1 polymer ?
#
loop_
_entity_poly.entity_id
_entity_poly.type
_entity_poly.pdbx_seq_one_letter_code
_entity_poly.pdbx_strand_id
1 'polypeptide(L)'
;MDRRSLEQFKKILQTKLQQFQQSGGQALQEGRGLQTSESKDEGDRAVISPTKDMLFRQNAQNTVMLHAIGSALARIEDGSFGHCFNCEQEININRLKAIPWVRFCVPCQELTQERR
;
A
#
# COMPACT_ATOMS: atom_id res chain seq x y z
N MET A 1 -2.22 22.53 -8.85
CA MET A 1 -0.87 21.90 -8.76
C MET A 1 -0.12 22.08 -10.07
N ASP A 2 1.21 22.25 -10.07
CA ASP A 2 2.01 22.43 -11.30
C ASP A 2 2.30 21.08 -12.01
N ARG A 3 2.41 21.11 -13.34
CA ARG A 3 2.66 19.91 -14.16
C ARG A 3 3.95 19.18 -13.78
N ARG A 4 5.02 19.91 -13.43
CA ARG A 4 6.30 19.31 -13.01
C ARG A 4 6.16 18.57 -11.67
N SER A 5 5.36 19.12 -10.75
CA SER A 5 5.11 18.47 -9.46
C SER A 5 4.33 17.16 -9.65
N LEU A 6 3.34 17.14 -10.54
CA LEU A 6 2.59 15.92 -10.86
C LEU A 6 3.48 14.83 -11.47
N GLU A 7 4.38 15.18 -12.39
CA GLU A 7 5.35 14.22 -12.94
C GLU A 7 6.29 13.66 -11.87
N GLN A 8 6.74 14.49 -10.93
CA GLN A 8 7.55 14.05 -9.80
C GLN A 8 6.79 13.06 -8.92
N PHE A 9 5.54 13.36 -8.55
CA PHE A 9 4.71 12.44 -7.75
C PHE A 9 4.41 11.15 -8.51
N LYS A 10 4.11 11.22 -9.81
CA LYS A 10 3.90 10.04 -10.67
C LYS A 10 5.11 9.11 -10.65
N LYS A 11 6.32 9.65 -10.81
CA LYS A 11 7.55 8.86 -10.76
C LYS A 11 7.75 8.18 -9.40
N ILE A 12 7.52 8.90 -8.30
CA ILE A 12 7.62 8.34 -6.94
C ILE A 12 6.62 7.19 -6.76
N LEU A 13 5.37 7.39 -7.18
CA LEU A 13 4.30 6.38 -7.08
C LEU A 13 4.62 5.14 -7.92
N GLN A 14 5.15 5.31 -9.14
CA GLN A 14 5.56 4.20 -9.99
C GLN A 14 6.71 3.40 -9.38
N THR A 15 7.74 4.07 -8.85
CA THR A 15 8.83 3.40 -8.14
C THR A 15 8.31 2.61 -6.93
N LYS A 16 7.38 3.17 -6.17
CA LYS A 16 6.76 2.48 -5.04
C LYS A 16 5.91 1.29 -5.48
N LEU A 17 5.13 1.42 -6.57
CA LEU A 17 4.36 0.33 -7.14
C LEU A 17 5.26 -0.86 -7.46
N GLN A 18 6.37 -0.61 -8.18
CA GLN A 18 7.32 -1.64 -8.55
C GLN A 18 7.95 -2.29 -7.31
N GLN A 19 8.31 -1.50 -6.29
CA GLN A 19 8.84 -2.01 -5.03
C GLN A 19 7.86 -2.99 -4.36
N PHE A 20 6.58 -2.60 -4.19
CA PHE A 20 5.57 -3.46 -3.58
C PHE A 20 5.24 -4.70 -4.41
N GLN A 21 5.26 -4.61 -5.74
CA GLN A 21 5.05 -5.76 -6.63
C GLN A 21 6.17 -6.79 -6.49
N GLN A 22 7.43 -6.33 -6.41
CA GLN A 22 8.58 -7.21 -6.19
C GLN A 22 8.50 -7.87 -4.81
N SER A 23 8.19 -7.11 -3.76
CA SER A 23 8.04 -7.64 -2.40
C SER A 23 6.88 -8.64 -2.28
N GLY A 24 5.75 -8.39 -2.94
CA GLY A 24 4.62 -9.33 -2.97
C GLY A 24 4.95 -10.64 -3.69
N GLY A 25 5.73 -10.58 -4.77
CA GLY A 25 6.22 -11.77 -5.49
C GLY A 25 7.15 -12.64 -4.64
N GLN A 26 8.01 -12.03 -3.82
CA GLN A 26 8.91 -12.73 -2.89
C GLN A 26 8.12 -13.42 -1.77
N ALA A 27 7.21 -12.70 -1.11
CA ALA A 27 6.38 -13.25 -0.03
C ALA A 27 5.54 -14.47 -0.48
N LEU A 28 5.08 -14.48 -1.74
CA LEU A 28 4.35 -15.61 -2.31
C LEU A 28 5.25 -16.85 -2.52
N GLN A 29 6.50 -16.66 -2.95
CA GLN A 29 7.47 -17.75 -3.08
C GLN A 29 7.85 -18.33 -1.71
N GLU A 30 8.10 -17.46 -0.71
CA GLU A 30 8.41 -17.86 0.66
C GLU A 30 7.24 -18.64 1.29
N GLY A 31 6.00 -18.17 1.10
CA GLY A 31 4.80 -18.86 1.54
C GLY A 31 4.59 -20.23 0.89
N ARG A 32 5.04 -20.42 -0.37
CA ARG A 32 5.03 -21.73 -1.05
C ARG A 32 6.14 -22.65 -0.57
N GLY A 33 7.35 -22.14 -0.34
CA GLY A 33 8.47 -22.93 0.22
C GLY A 33 8.15 -23.49 1.61
N LEU A 34 7.39 -22.76 2.42
CA LEU A 34 6.87 -23.23 3.71
C LEU A 34 5.82 -24.34 3.58
N GLN A 35 5.20 -24.59 2.42
CA GLN A 35 4.22 -25.67 2.25
C GLN A 35 4.86 -26.99 1.79
N THR A 36 6.01 -26.94 1.12
CA THR A 36 6.58 -28.10 0.40
C THR A 36 7.53 -28.98 1.21
N SER A 37 7.82 -28.70 2.49
CA SER A 37 8.59 -29.66 3.28
C SER A 37 7.71 -30.84 3.71
N GLU A 38 7.86 -31.97 3.02
CA GLU A 38 7.07 -33.21 3.18
C GLU A 38 7.38 -34.02 4.44
N SER A 39 8.18 -33.47 5.36
CA SER A 39 8.47 -34.05 6.67
C SER A 39 8.36 -32.94 7.69
N LYS A 40 7.26 -32.91 8.45
CA LYS A 40 7.05 -31.92 9.52
C LYS A 40 6.55 -32.65 10.74
N ASP A 41 7.37 -32.63 11.79
CA ASP A 41 6.94 -33.04 13.11
C ASP A 41 6.01 -31.98 13.74
N GLU A 42 5.50 -32.26 14.95
CA GLU A 42 4.62 -31.32 15.66
C GLU A 42 5.32 -30.00 16.01
N GLY A 43 6.65 -30.01 16.18
CA GLY A 43 7.46 -28.81 16.45
C GLY A 43 7.51 -27.89 15.23
N ASP A 44 7.75 -28.43 14.04
CA ASP A 44 7.74 -27.67 12.79
C ASP A 44 6.38 -27.04 12.51
N ARG A 45 5.29 -27.77 12.74
CA ARG A 45 3.92 -27.25 12.56
C ARG A 45 3.64 -26.04 13.46
N ALA A 46 4.15 -26.04 14.69
CA ALA A 46 3.98 -24.93 15.62
C ALA A 46 4.67 -23.64 15.14
N VAL A 47 5.75 -23.74 14.37
CA VAL A 47 6.48 -22.58 13.80
C VAL A 47 5.86 -22.11 12.48
N ILE A 48 5.32 -23.02 11.68
CA ILE A 48 4.76 -22.70 10.36
C ILE A 48 3.45 -21.92 10.45
N SER A 49 2.57 -22.25 11.41
CA SER A 49 1.28 -21.56 11.51
C SER A 49 1.43 -20.06 11.77
N PRO A 50 2.19 -19.60 12.80
CA PRO A 50 2.41 -18.17 13.04
C PRO A 50 3.13 -17.48 11.87
N THR A 51 4.09 -18.15 11.24
CA THR A 51 4.83 -17.62 10.09
C THR A 51 3.89 -17.41 8.90
N LYS A 52 2.98 -18.35 8.64
CA LYS A 52 1.97 -18.25 7.59
C LYS A 52 0.97 -17.12 7.86
N ASP A 53 0.51 -16.97 9.10
CA ASP A 53 -0.37 -15.88 9.52
C ASP A 53 0.31 -14.51 9.31
N MET A 54 1.59 -14.40 9.67
CA MET A 54 2.39 -13.20 9.44
C MET A 54 2.50 -12.85 7.95
N LEU A 55 2.87 -13.82 7.11
CA LEU A 55 2.98 -13.62 5.66
C LEU A 55 1.62 -13.23 5.03
N PHE A 56 0.53 -13.84 5.49
CA PHE A 56 -0.81 -13.49 5.00
C PHE A 56 -1.19 -12.04 5.35
N ARG A 57 -0.92 -11.60 6.59
CA ARG A 57 -1.14 -10.22 7.02
C ARG A 57 -0.31 -9.22 6.21
N GLN A 58 0.97 -9.53 5.98
CA GLN A 58 1.84 -8.72 5.13
C GLN A 58 1.30 -8.61 3.70
N ASN A 59 0.86 -9.72 3.11
CA ASN A 59 0.29 -9.72 1.76
C ASN A 59 -1.01 -8.90 1.67
N ALA A 60 -1.88 -9.01 2.67
CA ALA A 60 -3.10 -8.22 2.76
C ALA A 60 -2.79 -6.71 2.81
N GLN A 61 -1.80 -6.30 3.62
CA GLN A 61 -1.35 -4.91 3.69
C GLN A 61 -0.74 -4.42 2.36
N ASN A 62 0.08 -5.25 1.71
CA ASN A 62 0.64 -4.93 0.39
C ASN A 62 -0.44 -4.72 -0.66
N THR A 63 -1.49 -5.55 -0.66
CA THR A 63 -2.62 -5.42 -1.58
C THR A 63 -3.36 -4.08 -1.39
N VAL A 64 -3.61 -3.68 -0.14
CA VAL A 64 -4.23 -2.39 0.17
C VAL A 64 -3.36 -1.23 -0.32
N MET A 65 -2.04 -1.32 -0.14
CA MET A 65 -1.10 -0.29 -0.60
C MET A 65 -1.01 -0.21 -2.13
N LEU A 66 -0.96 -1.35 -2.82
CA LEU A 66 -0.98 -1.40 -4.29
C LEU A 66 -2.24 -0.74 -4.85
N HIS A 67 -3.40 -1.01 -4.24
CA HIS A 67 -4.65 -0.36 -4.62
C HIS A 67 -4.63 1.15 -4.36
N ALA A 68 -4.08 1.60 -3.23
CA ALA A 68 -3.94 3.02 -2.92
C ALA A 68 -3.03 3.76 -3.91
N ILE A 69 -1.90 3.14 -4.28
CA ILE A 69 -0.96 3.69 -5.26
C ILE A 69 -1.61 3.74 -6.66
N GLY A 70 -2.29 2.68 -7.07
CA GLY A 70 -3.02 2.64 -8.35
C GLY A 70 -4.10 3.72 -8.42
N SER A 71 -4.87 3.90 -7.35
CA SER A 71 -5.85 4.98 -7.25
C SER A 71 -5.21 6.37 -7.33
N ALA A 72 -4.06 6.57 -6.69
CA ALA A 72 -3.34 7.84 -6.77
C ALA A 72 -2.82 8.14 -8.19
N LEU A 73 -2.35 7.12 -8.92
CA LEU A 73 -1.94 7.26 -10.31
C LEU A 73 -3.12 7.62 -11.22
N ALA A 74 -4.27 6.95 -11.07
CA ALA A 74 -5.49 7.28 -11.81
C ALA A 74 -5.92 8.73 -11.56
N ARG A 75 -5.79 9.21 -10.32
CA ARG A 75 -6.09 10.60 -9.94
C ARG A 75 -5.13 11.63 -10.54
N ILE A 76 -3.89 11.24 -10.83
CA ILE A 76 -2.97 12.11 -11.56
C ILE A 76 -3.42 12.24 -13.02
N GLU A 77 -3.96 11.16 -13.60
CA GLU A 77 -4.43 11.14 -14.99
C GLU A 77 -5.77 11.87 -15.17
N ASP A 78 -6.68 11.79 -14.19
CA ASP A 78 -7.96 12.51 -14.21
C ASP A 78 -7.87 13.99 -13.74
N GLY A 79 -6.72 14.40 -13.17
CA GLY A 79 -6.47 15.76 -12.69
C GLY A 79 -6.98 16.06 -11.27
N SER A 80 -7.59 15.11 -10.56
CA SER A 80 -8.09 15.24 -9.18
C SER A 80 -7.01 15.01 -8.12
N PHE A 81 -5.78 14.70 -8.51
CA PHE A 81 -4.66 14.49 -7.59
C PHE A 81 -4.43 15.73 -6.71
N GLY A 82 -4.21 15.49 -5.42
CA GLY A 82 -4.01 16.53 -4.43
C GLY A 82 -5.29 17.09 -3.81
N HIS A 83 -6.48 16.61 -4.18
CA HIS A 83 -7.74 16.99 -3.52
C HIS A 83 -8.23 15.90 -2.55
N CYS A 84 -8.90 16.28 -1.47
CA CYS A 84 -9.48 15.36 -0.51
C CYS A 84 -10.70 14.67 -1.10
N PHE A 85 -10.78 13.33 -0.99
CA PHE A 85 -11.94 12.58 -1.49
C PHE A 85 -13.24 12.85 -0.72
N ASN A 86 -13.17 13.37 0.51
CA ASN A 86 -14.35 13.60 1.35
C ASN A 86 -14.84 15.06 1.29
N CYS A 87 -13.93 16.04 1.38
CA CYS A 87 -14.30 17.46 1.43
C CYS A 87 -13.85 18.25 0.20
N GLU A 88 -13.23 17.60 -0.79
CA GLU A 88 -12.76 18.19 -2.05
C GLU A 88 -11.71 19.30 -1.90
N GLN A 89 -11.30 19.62 -0.67
CA GLN A 89 -10.27 20.62 -0.37
C GLN A 89 -8.88 20.12 -0.77
N GLU A 90 -7.97 21.05 -1.08
CA GLU A 90 -6.58 20.74 -1.35
C GLU A 90 -5.90 20.05 -0.14
N ILE A 91 -5.20 18.96 -0.41
CA ILE A 91 -4.39 18.24 0.56
C ILE A 91 -3.05 18.97 0.68
N ASN A 92 -2.65 19.23 1.93
CA ASN A 92 -1.37 19.85 2.22
C ASN A 92 -0.21 19.13 1.50
N ILE A 93 0.59 19.90 0.76
CA ILE A 93 1.70 19.36 -0.04
C ILE A 93 2.75 18.62 0.81
N ASN A 94 2.97 19.00 2.06
CA ASN A 94 3.87 18.29 2.96
C ASN A 94 3.38 16.88 3.25
N ARG A 95 2.06 16.69 3.31
CA ARG A 95 1.45 15.37 3.47
C ARG A 95 1.52 14.55 2.18
N LEU A 96 1.35 15.16 1.01
CA LEU A 96 1.57 14.48 -0.28
C LEU A 96 3.05 14.09 -0.49
N LYS A 97 4.00 14.89 0.00
CA LYS A 97 5.43 14.56 0.00
C LYS A 97 5.75 13.39 0.93
N ALA A 98 5.10 13.31 2.09
CA ALA A 98 5.29 12.21 3.04
C ALA A 98 4.57 10.92 2.58
N ILE A 99 3.32 11.03 2.11
CA ILE A 99 2.45 9.92 1.72
C ILE A 99 1.72 10.30 0.41
N PRO A 100 2.33 10.06 -0.76
CA PRO A 100 1.79 10.52 -2.04
C PRO A 100 0.52 9.78 -2.50
N TRP A 101 0.19 8.63 -1.90
CA TRP A 101 -1.04 7.87 -2.20
C TRP A 101 -2.21 8.21 -1.27
N VAL A 102 -2.10 9.27 -0.46
CA VAL A 102 -3.16 9.66 0.47
C VAL A 102 -4.41 10.20 -0.25
N ARG A 103 -5.59 9.79 0.23
CA ARG A 103 -6.89 10.14 -0.38
C ARG A 103 -7.67 11.21 0.38
N PHE A 104 -7.43 11.35 1.68
CA PHE A 104 -8.15 12.30 2.55
C PHE A 104 -7.21 13.42 2.98
N CYS A 105 -7.71 14.58 3.40
CA CYS A 105 -6.93 15.56 4.18
C CYS A 105 -6.77 15.08 5.65
N VAL A 106 -5.96 15.77 6.47
CA VAL A 106 -5.76 15.43 7.90
C VAL A 106 -7.09 15.35 8.67
N PRO A 107 -7.96 16.38 8.65
CA PRO A 107 -9.19 16.34 9.44
C PRO A 107 -10.15 15.23 8.98
N CYS A 108 -10.25 14.99 7.66
CA CYS A 108 -11.07 13.88 7.15
C CYS A 108 -10.47 12.50 7.51
N GLN A 109 -9.14 12.39 7.61
CA GLN A 109 -8.49 11.15 8.04
C GLN A 109 -8.75 10.87 9.53
N GLU A 110 -8.75 11.89 10.38
CA GLU A 110 -9.09 11.77 11.81
C GLU A 110 -10.54 11.29 11.98
N LEU A 111 -11.48 11.94 11.31
CA LEU A 111 -12.90 11.56 11.27
C LEU A 111 -13.14 10.11 10.81
N THR A 112 -12.33 9.60 9.88
CA THR A 112 -12.45 8.22 9.39
C THR A 112 -11.88 7.22 10.38
N GLN A 113 -10.84 7.58 11.13
CA GLN A 113 -10.21 6.71 12.13
C GLN A 113 -11.06 6.57 13.39
N GLU A 114 -11.77 7.63 13.82
CA GLU A 114 -12.70 7.55 14.96
C GLU A 114 -13.93 6.67 14.69
N ARG A 115 -14.23 6.37 13.42
CA ARG A 115 -15.35 5.50 13.02
C ARG A 115 -14.97 4.02 12.88
N ARG A 116 -13.73 3.65 13.22
CA ARG A 116 -13.17 2.32 12.99
C ARG A 116 -12.94 1.58 14.30
#